data_AF-A0A0H3AAB7-F1
#
_entry.id   AF-A0A0H3AAB7-F1
#
_cell.length_a   1.000
_cell.length_b   1.000
_cell.length_c   1.000
_cell.angle_alpha   90.00
_cell.angle_beta   90.00
_cell.angle_gamma   90.00
#
_symmetry.space_group_name_H-M   'P 1'
#
loop_
_entity.id
_entity.type
_entity.pdbx_description
1 polymer ?
#
loop_
_entity_poly.entity_id
_entity_poly.type
_entity_poly.pdbx_seq_one_letter_code
_entity_poly.pdbx_strand_id
1 'polypeptide(L)'
;MFLVTGVFVSVRHERTGTGTTARESVQRITWFGTLRDDGVALVMPLSDRMLPTGIIREVPEERFLEEFMPDQATYEEHFRETAESLRGRLQLASTLPTDLYPEERILLDALSALLHGRSAAKPVDADIPAVLELLAHGQEGRSAGAFQTRLSGAAVDYRRQGDYPRALLFYDRALTMQGQEDRLLFNVARVHYEMGELAEAETCLKRALESNPALEEAGRFLAFLQKTTLQPQAGDE
;
A
#
# COMPACT_ATOMS: atom_id res chain seq x y z
N MET A 1 -4.03 -5.89 14.73
CA MET A 1 -5.12 -5.26 13.94
C MET A 1 -4.69 -5.17 12.48
N PHE A 2 -5.62 -5.24 11.53
CA PHE A 2 -5.27 -5.22 10.10
C PHE A 2 -5.29 -3.78 9.56
N LEU A 3 -4.26 -3.38 8.82
CA LEU A 3 -4.13 -2.05 8.25
C LEU A 3 -4.64 -2.00 6.80
N VAL A 4 -4.26 -3.01 6.01
CA VAL A 4 -4.59 -3.10 4.58
C VAL A 4 -4.89 -4.57 4.27
N THR A 5 -5.94 -4.86 3.51
CA THR A 5 -6.19 -6.21 2.98
C THR A 5 -6.59 -6.07 1.53
N GLY A 6 -6.18 -6.99 0.65
CA GLY A 6 -6.56 -6.91 -0.76
C GLY A 6 -5.69 -7.74 -1.68
N VAL A 7 -5.79 -7.43 -2.97
CA VAL A 7 -4.95 -8.01 -4.02
C VAL A 7 -3.80 -7.05 -4.32
N PHE A 8 -2.61 -7.61 -4.47
CA PHE A 8 -1.39 -6.87 -4.75
C PHE A 8 -0.62 -7.52 -5.89
N VAL A 9 0.21 -6.72 -6.54
CA VAL A 9 1.16 -7.21 -7.54
C VAL A 9 2.57 -6.81 -7.15
N SER A 10 3.50 -7.75 -7.33
CA SER A 10 4.93 -7.50 -7.30
C SER A 10 5.56 -7.86 -8.63
N VAL A 11 6.62 -7.14 -9.02
CA VAL A 11 7.43 -7.46 -10.19
C VAL A 11 8.80 -7.94 -9.73
N ARG A 12 9.22 -9.12 -10.19
CA ARG A 12 10.56 -9.65 -9.95
C ARG A 12 11.37 -9.61 -11.23
N HIS A 13 12.55 -9.04 -11.15
CA HIS A 13 13.55 -9.10 -12.20
C HIS A 13 14.50 -10.26 -11.90
N GLU A 14 14.46 -11.29 -12.72
CA GLU A 14 15.40 -12.41 -12.63
C GLU A 14 16.37 -12.37 -13.80
N ARG A 15 17.67 -12.44 -13.49
CA ARG A 15 18.73 -12.62 -14.47
C ARG A 15 19.22 -14.05 -14.41
N THR A 16 18.88 -14.85 -15.42
CA THR A 16 19.31 -16.25 -15.51
C THR A 16 20.51 -16.38 -16.46
N GLY A 17 21.64 -16.84 -15.94
CA GLY A 17 22.89 -17.05 -16.68
C GLY A 17 23.99 -16.02 -16.40
N THR A 18 25.25 -16.35 -16.71
CA THR A 18 26.42 -15.48 -16.54
C THR A 18 27.00 -15.05 -17.89
N GLY A 19 27.43 -13.80 -18.02
CA GLY A 19 28.04 -13.27 -19.25
C GLY A 19 27.03 -12.72 -20.26
N THR A 20 27.42 -12.68 -21.54
CA THR A 20 26.62 -12.12 -22.66
C THR A 20 25.38 -12.93 -23.03
N THR A 21 25.22 -14.14 -22.49
CA THR A 21 24.04 -15.01 -22.67
C THR A 21 23.05 -14.93 -21.51
N ALA A 22 23.24 -14.01 -20.57
CA ALA A 22 22.31 -13.82 -19.48
C ALA A 22 20.95 -13.35 -20.02
N ARG A 23 19.89 -14.05 -19.64
CA ARG A 23 18.51 -13.72 -20.00
C ARG A 23 17.86 -13.01 -18.84
N GLU A 24 17.37 -11.80 -19.09
CA GLU A 24 16.55 -11.07 -18.12
C GLU A 24 15.09 -11.46 -18.36
N SER A 25 14.43 -11.93 -17.30
CA SER A 25 13.00 -12.23 -17.28
C SER A 25 12.34 -11.41 -16.20
N VAL A 26 11.24 -10.76 -16.57
CA VAL A 26 10.38 -10.01 -15.65
C VAL A 26 9.20 -10.91 -15.32
N GLN A 27 9.07 -11.32 -14.06
CA GLN A 27 7.95 -12.11 -13.58
C GLN A 27 7.00 -11.23 -12.76
N ARG A 28 5.76 -11.08 -13.22
CA ARG A 28 4.66 -10.49 -12.44
C ARG A 28 4.03 -11.58 -11.59
N ILE A 29 3.91 -11.33 -10.30
CA ILE A 29 3.22 -12.24 -9.37
C ILE A 29 2.07 -11.47 -8.73
N THR A 30 0.88 -12.06 -8.76
CA THR A 30 -0.32 -11.52 -8.11
C THR A 30 -0.54 -12.23 -6.78
N TRP A 31 -0.88 -11.45 -5.76
CA TRP A 31 -0.95 -11.88 -4.38
C TRP A 31 -2.28 -11.48 -3.76
N PHE A 32 -2.81 -12.33 -2.89
CA PHE A 32 -3.80 -11.91 -1.90
C PHE A 32 -3.10 -11.76 -0.56
N GLY A 33 -3.36 -10.70 0.19
CA GLY A 33 -2.65 -10.50 1.43
C GLY A 33 -3.21 -9.39 2.31
N THR A 34 -2.60 -9.28 3.49
CA THR A 34 -2.89 -8.25 4.47
C THR A 34 -1.61 -7.69 5.08
N LEU A 35 -1.60 -6.40 5.40
CA LEU A 35 -0.58 -5.75 6.22
C LEU A 35 -1.14 -5.57 7.63
N ARG A 36 -0.41 -6.07 8.63
CA ARG A 36 -0.78 -5.95 10.05
C ARG A 36 -0.10 -4.75 10.70
N ASP A 37 -0.64 -4.32 11.82
CA ASP A 37 -0.11 -3.25 12.67
C ASP A 37 1.24 -3.57 13.33
N ASP A 38 1.64 -4.84 13.37
CA ASP A 38 2.96 -5.27 13.85
C ASP A 38 4.08 -5.13 12.80
N GLY A 39 3.79 -4.52 11.64
CA GLY A 39 4.77 -4.30 10.58
C GLY A 39 5.10 -5.56 9.77
N VAL A 40 4.25 -6.59 9.83
CA VAL A 40 4.37 -7.80 9.00
C VAL A 40 3.21 -7.86 8.02
N ALA A 41 3.54 -7.96 6.73
CA ALA A 41 2.60 -8.32 5.70
C ALA A 41 2.57 -9.83 5.51
N LEU A 42 1.37 -10.38 5.47
CA LEU A 42 1.09 -11.78 5.14
C LEU A 42 0.52 -11.82 3.73
N VAL A 43 1.23 -12.50 2.83
CA VAL A 43 0.82 -12.62 1.43
C VAL A 43 0.77 -14.07 1.00
N MET A 44 -0.13 -14.40 0.09
CA MET A 44 -0.18 -15.69 -0.59
C MET A 44 -0.33 -15.48 -2.09
N PRO A 45 0.38 -16.27 -2.92
CA PRO A 45 0.25 -16.13 -4.36
C PRO A 45 -1.13 -16.58 -4.80
N LEU A 46 -1.64 -15.92 -5.84
CA LEU A 46 -2.81 -16.38 -6.58
C LEU A 46 -2.41 -17.46 -7.59
N SER A 47 -3.30 -18.43 -7.77
CA SER A 47 -3.21 -19.41 -8.85
C SER A 47 -3.61 -18.81 -10.21
N ASP A 48 -3.45 -19.57 -11.29
CA ASP A 48 -3.86 -19.15 -12.64
C ASP A 48 -5.36 -18.85 -12.76
N ARG A 49 -6.18 -19.36 -11.82
CA ARG A 49 -7.62 -19.07 -11.73
C ARG A 49 -7.94 -17.88 -10.81
N MET A 50 -6.94 -17.10 -10.41
CA MET A 50 -7.05 -15.98 -9.48
C MET A 50 -7.59 -16.38 -8.10
N LEU A 51 -7.42 -17.65 -7.71
CA LEU A 51 -7.79 -18.14 -6.38
C LEU A 51 -6.58 -18.16 -5.46
N PRO A 52 -6.71 -17.73 -4.18
CA PRO A 52 -5.62 -17.78 -3.22
C PRO A 52 -5.19 -19.23 -2.96
N THR A 53 -3.88 -19.46 -2.95
CA THR A 53 -3.31 -20.80 -2.77
C THR A 53 -3.30 -21.28 -1.31
N GLY A 54 -3.53 -20.39 -0.34
CA GLY A 54 -3.44 -20.68 1.08
C GLY A 54 -2.01 -20.83 1.63
N ILE A 55 -0.99 -20.66 0.78
CA ILE A 55 0.43 -20.70 1.18
C ILE A 55 0.86 -19.32 1.63
N ILE A 56 0.94 -19.12 2.95
CA ILE A 56 1.33 -17.84 3.56
C ILE A 56 2.83 -17.62 3.44
N ARG A 57 3.20 -16.38 3.14
CA ARG A 57 4.56 -15.84 3.23
C ARG A 57 4.55 -14.57 4.06
N GLU A 58 5.50 -14.47 4.97
CA GLU A 58 5.74 -13.24 5.72
C GLU A 58 6.68 -12.31 4.95
N VAL A 59 6.31 -11.04 4.91
CA VAL A 59 7.05 -9.97 4.25
C VAL A 59 7.17 -8.82 5.23
N PRO A 60 8.39 -8.39 5.60
CA PRO A 60 8.56 -7.18 6.37
C PRO A 60 7.88 -6.01 5.66
N GLU A 61 7.22 -5.15 6.42
CA GLU A 61 6.45 -4.02 5.89
C GLU A 61 7.26 -3.15 4.92
N GLU A 62 8.50 -2.82 5.25
CA GLU A 62 9.38 -2.05 4.37
C GLU A 62 9.48 -2.66 2.96
N ARG A 63 9.76 -3.97 2.89
CA ARG A 63 9.83 -4.71 1.63
C ARG A 63 8.46 -4.79 0.95
N PHE A 64 7.38 -4.92 1.73
CA PHE A 64 6.02 -4.95 1.19
C PHE A 64 5.67 -3.61 0.52
N LEU A 65 5.92 -2.50 1.19
CA LEU A 65 5.66 -1.16 0.66
C LEU A 65 6.51 -0.84 -0.57
N GLU A 66 7.74 -1.35 -0.63
CA GLU A 66 8.69 -1.12 -1.74
C GLU A 66 8.43 -2.01 -2.97
N GLU A 67 8.00 -3.26 -2.78
CA GLU A 67 7.89 -4.22 -3.87
C GLU A 67 6.46 -4.44 -4.37
N PHE A 68 5.45 -4.11 -3.56
CA PHE A 68 4.05 -4.43 -3.84
C PHE A 68 3.23 -3.18 -4.14
N MET A 69 2.32 -3.28 -5.10
CA MET A 69 1.30 -2.27 -5.38
C MET A 69 -0.10 -2.90 -5.34
N PRO A 70 -1.11 -2.22 -4.77
CA PRO A 70 -2.49 -2.69 -4.83
C PRO A 70 -2.94 -2.87 -6.29
N ASP A 71 -3.60 -3.98 -6.57
CA ASP A 71 -4.19 -4.29 -7.87
C ASP A 71 -5.71 -4.34 -7.72
N GLN A 72 -6.31 -3.16 -7.74
CA GLN A 72 -7.75 -3.03 -7.53
C GLN A 72 -8.55 -3.67 -8.66
N ALA A 73 -8.09 -3.57 -9.91
CA ALA A 73 -8.76 -4.19 -11.05
C ALA A 73 -8.94 -5.70 -10.85
N THR A 74 -7.87 -6.40 -10.44
CA THR A 74 -7.94 -7.84 -10.16
C THR A 74 -8.89 -8.17 -9.01
N TYR A 75 -8.91 -7.34 -7.95
CA TYR A 75 -9.87 -7.52 -6.85
C TYR A 75 -11.32 -7.37 -7.33
N GLU A 76 -11.60 -6.31 -8.09
CA GLU A 76 -12.95 -6.05 -8.60
C GLU A 76 -13.44 -7.13 -9.57
N GLU A 77 -12.54 -7.67 -10.39
CA GLU A 77 -12.86 -8.68 -11.40
C GLU A 77 -13.06 -10.08 -10.79
N HIS A 78 -12.24 -10.47 -9.80
CA HIS A 78 -12.18 -11.87 -9.35
C HIS A 78 -12.62 -12.10 -7.90
N PHE A 79 -12.67 -11.06 -7.06
CA PHE A 79 -12.91 -11.22 -5.62
C PHE A 79 -14.15 -10.50 -5.11
N ARG A 80 -14.56 -9.38 -5.71
CA ARG A 80 -15.66 -8.53 -5.20
C ARG A 80 -16.92 -9.35 -4.90
N GLU A 81 -17.43 -10.07 -5.89
CA GLU A 81 -18.68 -10.83 -5.75
C GLU A 81 -18.57 -11.92 -4.67
N THR A 82 -17.50 -12.71 -4.68
CA THR A 82 -17.27 -13.76 -3.68
C THR A 82 -17.09 -13.18 -2.28
N ALA A 83 -16.38 -12.07 -2.13
CA ALA A 83 -16.14 -11.39 -0.87
C ALA A 83 -17.44 -10.81 -0.29
N GLU A 84 -18.27 -10.15 -1.11
CA GLU A 84 -19.57 -9.63 -0.72
C GLU A 84 -20.55 -10.74 -0.33
N SER A 85 -20.60 -11.81 -1.14
CA SER A 85 -21.44 -12.98 -0.93
C SER A 85 -21.08 -13.73 0.36
N LEU A 86 -19.78 -13.97 0.59
CA LEU A 86 -19.28 -14.56 1.83
C LEU A 86 -19.57 -13.65 3.04
N ARG A 87 -19.29 -12.35 2.92
CA ARG A 87 -19.56 -11.37 3.97
C ARG A 87 -21.03 -11.36 4.37
N GLY A 88 -21.95 -11.31 3.41
CA GLY A 88 -23.39 -11.31 3.66
C GLY A 88 -23.85 -12.53 4.45
N ARG A 89 -23.33 -13.73 4.14
CA ARG A 89 -23.63 -14.93 4.92
C ARG A 89 -23.06 -14.87 6.33
N LEU A 90 -21.78 -14.51 6.47
CA LEU A 90 -21.12 -14.43 7.77
C LEU A 90 -21.75 -13.39 8.70
N GLN A 91 -22.30 -12.30 8.16
CA GLN A 91 -23.00 -11.28 8.95
C GLN A 91 -24.31 -11.78 9.58
N LEU A 92 -24.97 -12.74 8.93
CA LEU A 92 -26.26 -13.29 9.36
C LEU A 92 -26.10 -14.56 10.20
N ALA A 93 -24.90 -15.13 10.24
CA ALA A 93 -24.65 -16.42 10.84
C ALA A 93 -24.06 -16.30 12.26
N SER A 94 -24.56 -17.12 13.18
CA SER A 94 -23.98 -17.30 14.51
C SER A 94 -22.84 -18.32 14.53
N THR A 95 -22.70 -19.11 13.47
CA THR A 95 -21.69 -20.16 13.26
C THR A 95 -21.30 -20.19 11.78
N LEU A 96 -20.19 -20.83 11.43
CA LEU A 96 -19.72 -20.91 10.06
C LEU A 96 -20.74 -21.65 9.17
N PRO A 97 -21.17 -21.05 8.05
CA PRO A 97 -22.07 -21.72 7.12
C PRO A 97 -21.46 -23.01 6.57
N THR A 98 -22.27 -24.06 6.51
CA THR A 98 -21.87 -25.37 5.99
C THR A 98 -22.02 -25.46 4.47
N ASP A 99 -22.87 -24.61 3.89
CA ASP A 99 -23.31 -24.58 2.50
C ASP A 99 -22.62 -23.49 1.66
N LEU A 100 -21.34 -23.20 1.95
CA LEU A 100 -20.56 -22.26 1.16
C LEU A 100 -20.29 -22.78 -0.26
N TYR A 101 -20.29 -21.85 -1.23
CA TYR A 101 -19.79 -22.15 -2.56
C TYR A 101 -18.28 -22.48 -2.52
N PRO A 102 -17.74 -23.22 -3.50
CA PRO A 102 -16.32 -23.59 -3.52
C PRO A 102 -15.37 -22.39 -3.38
N GLU A 103 -15.65 -21.29 -4.09
CA GLU A 103 -14.85 -20.07 -4.08
C GLU A 103 -14.94 -19.34 -2.73
N GLU A 104 -16.12 -19.33 -2.11
CA GLU A 104 -16.33 -18.77 -0.76
C GLU A 104 -15.57 -19.58 0.30
N ARG A 105 -15.56 -20.91 0.17
CA ARG A 105 -14.77 -21.79 1.04
C ARG A 105 -13.28 -21.49 0.89
N ILE A 106 -12.78 -21.39 -0.34
CA ILE A 106 -11.38 -21.07 -0.62
C ILE A 106 -11.01 -19.70 -0.05
N LEU A 107 -11.85 -18.69 -0.25
CA LEU A 107 -11.62 -17.35 0.29
C LEU A 107 -11.65 -17.35 1.82
N LEU A 108 -12.59 -18.06 2.44
CA LEU A 108 -12.66 -18.19 3.91
C LEU A 108 -11.42 -18.89 4.48
N ASP A 109 -10.96 -19.97 3.84
CA ASP A 109 -9.74 -20.69 4.26
C ASP A 109 -8.50 -19.79 4.11
N ALA A 110 -8.44 -18.99 3.04
CA ALA A 110 -7.38 -18.00 2.83
C ALA A 110 -7.39 -16.89 3.89
N LEU A 111 -8.56 -16.34 4.21
CA LEU A 111 -8.73 -15.32 5.24
C LEU A 111 -8.40 -15.85 6.63
N SER A 112 -8.75 -17.11 6.92
CA SER A 112 -8.35 -17.79 8.16
C SER A 112 -6.82 -17.96 8.22
N ALA A 113 -6.18 -18.35 7.12
CA ALA A 113 -4.72 -18.45 7.06
C ALA A 113 -4.03 -17.10 7.31
N LEU A 114 -4.57 -16.00 6.77
CA LEU A 114 -4.08 -14.64 7.04
C LEU A 114 -4.31 -14.23 8.50
N LEU A 115 -5.50 -14.47 9.04
CA LEU A 115 -5.85 -14.16 10.43
C LEU A 115 -4.89 -14.85 11.41
N HIS A 116 -4.62 -16.13 11.19
CA HIS A 116 -3.80 -16.96 12.06
C HIS A 116 -2.30 -16.91 11.75
N GLY A 117 -1.89 -16.24 10.67
CA GLY A 117 -0.50 -16.14 10.25
C GLY A 117 0.15 -17.47 9.85
N ARG A 118 -0.64 -18.47 9.43
CA ARG A 118 -0.12 -19.79 9.06
C ARG A 118 -0.90 -20.45 7.94
N SER A 119 -0.20 -21.17 7.08
CA SER A 119 -0.80 -21.96 6.01
C SER A 119 -1.72 -23.06 6.57
N ALA A 120 -2.77 -23.40 5.84
CA ALA A 120 -3.75 -24.44 6.19
C ALA A 120 -4.44 -24.24 7.56
N ALA A 121 -4.54 -23.00 8.04
CA ALA A 121 -5.42 -22.69 9.17
C ALA A 121 -6.88 -22.99 8.79
N LYS A 122 -7.58 -23.69 9.69
CA LYS A 122 -9.00 -23.99 9.50
C LYS A 122 -9.84 -22.88 10.13
N PRO A 123 -10.87 -22.38 9.44
CA PRO A 123 -11.77 -21.39 10.02
C PRO A 123 -12.55 -22.02 11.19
N VAL A 124 -12.72 -21.23 12.26
CA VAL A 124 -13.59 -21.56 13.40
C VAL A 124 -14.64 -20.47 13.62
N ASP A 125 -15.74 -20.78 14.32
CA ASP A 125 -16.82 -19.80 14.56
C ASP A 125 -16.32 -18.51 15.23
N ALA A 126 -15.32 -18.62 16.10
CA ALA A 126 -14.69 -17.48 16.77
C ALA A 126 -13.95 -16.53 15.80
N ASP A 127 -13.61 -16.98 14.59
CA ASP A 127 -12.91 -16.16 13.59
C ASP A 127 -13.85 -15.20 12.86
N ILE A 128 -15.17 -15.43 12.88
CA ILE A 128 -16.15 -14.70 12.07
C ILE A 128 -15.99 -13.17 12.18
N PRO A 129 -15.87 -12.56 13.39
CA PRO A 129 -15.71 -11.12 13.50
C PRO A 129 -14.45 -10.59 12.81
N ALA A 130 -13.31 -11.28 12.97
CA ALA A 130 -12.04 -10.87 12.39
C ALA A 130 -11.99 -11.11 10.87
N VAL A 131 -12.66 -12.17 10.38
CA VAL A 131 -12.84 -12.41 8.94
C VAL A 131 -13.69 -11.31 8.30
N LEU A 132 -14.77 -10.88 8.97
CA LEU A 132 -15.59 -9.74 8.53
C LEU A 132 -14.79 -8.43 8.48
N GLU A 133 -13.89 -8.21 9.43
CA GLU A 133 -12.96 -7.07 9.43
C GLU A 133 -12.01 -7.13 8.23
N LEU A 134 -11.34 -8.26 7.99
CA LEU A 134 -10.47 -8.47 6.82
C LEU A 134 -11.20 -8.22 5.50
N LEU A 135 -12.42 -8.77 5.35
CA LEU A 135 -13.27 -8.54 4.18
C LEU A 135 -13.61 -7.06 4.00
N ALA A 136 -13.84 -6.33 5.10
CA ALA A 136 -14.14 -4.90 5.08
C ALA A 136 -12.93 -4.03 4.69
N HIS A 137 -11.70 -4.45 5.00
CA HIS A 137 -10.46 -3.80 4.54
C HIS A 137 -10.18 -4.08 3.06
N GLY A 138 -10.61 -5.24 2.55
CA GLY A 138 -10.51 -5.63 1.14
C GLY A 138 -11.40 -4.82 0.19
N GLN A 139 -12.45 -4.18 0.69
CA GLN A 139 -13.45 -3.51 -0.15
C GLN A 139 -12.88 -2.32 -0.94
N GLU A 140 -13.57 -2.02 -2.05
CA GLU A 140 -13.30 -0.98 -3.05
C GLU A 140 -12.76 0.34 -2.45
N GLY A 141 -11.62 0.79 -2.97
CA GLY A 141 -10.95 2.04 -2.60
C GLY A 141 -10.33 2.10 -1.20
N ARG A 142 -10.78 1.27 -0.25
CA ARG A 142 -10.22 1.23 1.11
C ARG A 142 -8.82 0.65 1.14
N SER A 143 -8.59 -0.44 0.42
CA SER A 143 -7.28 -1.07 0.36
C SER A 143 -6.23 -0.14 -0.26
N ALA A 144 -6.54 0.46 -1.42
CA ALA A 144 -5.65 1.41 -2.09
C ALA A 144 -5.42 2.67 -1.22
N GLY A 145 -6.48 3.29 -0.68
CA GLY A 145 -6.33 4.46 0.17
C GLY A 145 -5.52 4.18 1.44
N ALA A 146 -5.79 3.07 2.13
CA ALA A 146 -5.03 2.68 3.33
C ALA A 146 -3.56 2.39 3.01
N PHE A 147 -3.28 1.74 1.88
CA PHE A 147 -1.91 1.50 1.42
C PHE A 147 -1.18 2.80 1.08
N GLN A 148 -1.84 3.76 0.40
CA GLN A 148 -1.30 5.08 0.12
C GLN A 148 -0.98 5.84 1.42
N THR A 149 -1.90 5.82 2.40
CA THR A 149 -1.66 6.39 3.73
C THR A 149 -0.46 5.73 4.39
N ARG A 150 -0.29 4.42 4.26
CA ARG A 150 0.86 3.73 4.86
C ARG A 150 2.18 4.09 4.19
N LEU A 151 2.23 4.19 2.86
CA LEU A 151 3.39 4.69 2.11
C LEU A 151 3.78 6.10 2.58
N SER A 152 2.80 7.00 2.67
CA SER A 152 3.01 8.38 3.17
C SER A 152 3.57 8.38 4.60
N GLY A 153 3.05 7.51 5.48
CA GLY A 153 3.57 7.32 6.83
C GLY A 153 5.04 6.90 6.85
N ALA A 154 5.41 5.89 6.03
CA ALA A 154 6.80 5.45 5.92
C ALA A 154 7.70 6.59 5.43
N ALA A 155 7.26 7.34 4.42
CA ALA A 155 7.99 8.47 3.88
C ALA A 155 8.25 9.56 4.94
N VAL A 156 7.25 9.85 5.79
CA VAL A 156 7.40 10.77 6.92
C VAL A 156 8.45 10.26 7.92
N ASP A 157 8.46 8.96 8.21
CA ASP A 157 9.40 8.36 9.15
C ASP A 157 10.84 8.42 8.63
N TYR A 158 11.09 8.09 7.36
CA TYR A 158 12.42 8.23 6.76
C TYR A 158 12.88 9.69 6.68
N ARG A 159 11.98 10.63 6.34
CA ARG A 159 12.31 12.06 6.37
C ARG A 159 12.76 12.50 7.77
N ARG A 160 12.05 12.08 8.83
CA ARG A 160 12.42 12.38 10.23
C ARG A 160 13.78 11.79 10.63
N GLN A 161 14.20 10.71 9.98
CA GLN A 161 15.51 10.09 10.18
C GLN A 161 16.62 10.76 9.35
N GLY A 162 16.27 11.70 8.46
CA GLY A 162 17.21 12.33 7.52
C GLY A 162 17.50 11.49 6.28
N ASP A 163 16.84 10.34 6.10
CA ASP A 163 16.95 9.52 4.89
C ASP A 163 15.99 10.03 3.82
N TYR A 164 16.36 11.17 3.23
CA TYR A 164 15.58 11.81 2.19
C TYR A 164 15.41 10.96 0.92
N PRO A 165 16.41 10.20 0.44
CA PRO A 165 16.22 9.30 -0.70
C PRO A 165 15.12 8.26 -0.47
N ARG A 166 15.07 7.61 0.70
CA ARG A 166 14.00 6.67 1.04
C ARG A 166 12.65 7.38 1.19
N ALA A 167 12.64 8.58 1.79
CA ALA A 167 11.41 9.37 1.89
C ALA A 167 10.81 9.67 0.50
N LEU A 168 11.63 10.15 -0.43
CA LEU A 168 11.20 10.44 -1.81
C LEU A 168 10.74 9.18 -2.55
N LEU A 169 11.42 8.04 -2.36
CA LEU A 169 10.99 6.76 -2.93
C LEU A 169 9.55 6.40 -2.53
N PHE A 170 9.23 6.47 -1.23
CA PHE A 170 7.89 6.13 -0.76
C PHE A 170 6.82 7.16 -1.13
N TYR A 171 7.16 8.45 -1.18
CA TYR A 171 6.24 9.46 -1.71
C TYR A 171 5.95 9.28 -3.20
N ASP A 172 6.96 8.97 -4.01
CA ASP A 172 6.79 8.69 -5.45
C ASP A 172 5.82 7.53 -5.67
N ARG A 173 6.02 6.43 -4.93
CA ARG A 173 5.07 5.30 -4.95
C ARG A 173 3.65 5.73 -4.54
N ALA A 174 3.50 6.52 -3.49
CA ALA A 174 2.18 7.00 -3.06
C ALA A 174 1.50 7.90 -4.12
N LEU A 175 2.28 8.70 -4.85
CA LEU A 175 1.81 9.59 -5.92
C LEU A 175 1.37 8.83 -7.18
N THR A 176 1.79 7.58 -7.37
CA THR A 176 1.26 6.71 -8.44
C THR A 176 -0.20 6.29 -8.19
N MET A 177 -0.70 6.51 -6.97
CA MET A 177 -2.04 6.12 -6.53
C MET A 177 -2.98 7.33 -6.54
N GLN A 178 -4.28 7.09 -6.70
CA GLN A 178 -5.27 8.15 -6.72
C GLN A 178 -5.55 8.73 -5.32
N GLY A 179 -5.71 10.05 -5.26
CA GLY A 179 -6.08 10.78 -4.04
C GLY A 179 -4.88 11.40 -3.31
N GLN A 180 -5.15 12.44 -2.51
CA GLN A 180 -4.17 13.10 -1.63
C GLN A 180 -2.94 13.73 -2.32
N GLU A 181 -2.97 13.97 -3.64
CA GLU A 181 -1.83 14.51 -4.39
C GLU A 181 -1.32 15.83 -3.78
N ASP A 182 -2.22 16.76 -3.46
CA ASP A 182 -1.91 18.04 -2.82
C ASP A 182 -1.11 17.88 -1.52
N ARG A 183 -1.57 16.99 -0.64
CA ARG A 183 -0.91 16.71 0.65
C ARG A 183 0.42 15.98 0.47
N LEU A 184 0.50 15.05 -0.48
CA LEU A 184 1.72 14.32 -0.80
C LEU A 184 2.79 15.27 -1.37
N LEU A 185 2.43 16.12 -2.33
CA LEU A 185 3.31 17.13 -2.91
C LEU A 185 3.78 18.15 -1.87
N PHE A 186 2.90 18.59 -0.96
CA PHE A 186 3.29 19.43 0.18
C PHE A 186 4.36 18.74 1.04
N ASN A 187 4.22 17.45 1.31
CA ASN A 187 5.20 16.71 2.10
C ASN A 187 6.51 16.44 1.35
N VAL A 188 6.47 16.19 0.03
CA VAL A 188 7.65 16.11 -0.83
C VAL A 188 8.41 17.45 -0.82
N ALA A 189 7.69 18.57 -0.86
CA ALA A 189 8.32 19.89 -0.75
C ALA A 189 9.10 20.07 0.55
N ARG A 190 8.60 19.52 1.67
CA ARG A 190 9.33 19.53 2.95
C ARG A 190 10.63 18.72 2.88
N VAL A 191 10.63 17.59 2.17
CA VAL A 191 11.85 16.80 1.96
C VAL A 191 12.88 17.62 1.18
N HIS A 192 12.50 18.17 0.03
CA HIS A 192 13.39 19.01 -0.79
C HIS A 192 13.91 20.22 -0.01
N TYR A 193 13.06 20.88 0.77
CA TYR A 193 13.49 21.97 1.64
C TYR A 193 14.53 21.54 2.67
N GLU A 194 14.33 20.39 3.33
CA GLU A 194 15.28 19.82 4.30
C GLU A 194 16.60 19.36 3.63
N MET A 195 16.59 19.10 2.32
CA MET A 195 17.78 18.87 1.48
C MET A 195 18.46 20.16 0.99
N GLY A 196 17.85 21.34 1.18
CA GLY A 196 18.34 22.62 0.64
C GLY A 196 17.94 22.88 -0.82
N GLU A 197 17.12 22.03 -1.41
CA GLU A 197 16.63 22.08 -2.79
C GLU A 197 15.40 22.99 -2.89
N LEU A 198 15.64 24.30 -2.75
CA LEU A 198 14.57 25.30 -2.62
C LEU A 198 13.68 25.41 -3.87
N ALA A 199 14.24 25.21 -5.07
CA ALA A 199 13.51 25.34 -6.33
C ALA A 199 12.53 24.17 -6.54
N GLU A 200 12.95 22.96 -6.17
CA GLU A 200 12.16 21.74 -6.20
C GLU A 200 11.04 21.81 -5.17
N ALA A 201 11.35 22.28 -3.96
CA ALA A 201 10.34 22.54 -2.93
C ALA A 201 9.29 23.55 -3.41
N GLU A 202 9.71 24.66 -4.02
CA GLU A 202 8.80 25.67 -4.57
C GLU A 202 7.89 25.08 -5.66
N THR A 203 8.47 24.29 -6.57
CA THR A 203 7.73 23.61 -7.64
C THR A 203 6.66 22.69 -7.08
N CYS A 204 7.00 21.88 -6.08
CA CYS A 204 6.06 20.97 -5.43
C CYS A 204 4.91 21.72 -4.73
N LEU A 205 5.20 22.83 -4.04
CA LEU A 205 4.18 23.65 -3.37
C LEU A 205 3.23 24.32 -4.35
N LYS A 206 3.74 24.83 -5.48
CA LYS A 206 2.90 25.40 -6.54
C LYS A 206 1.93 24.36 -7.08
N ARG A 207 2.42 23.17 -7.43
CA ARG A 207 1.56 22.06 -7.90
C ARG A 207 0.54 21.63 -6.84
N ALA A 208 0.93 21.56 -5.57
CA ALA A 208 0.00 21.26 -4.48
C ALA A 208 -1.14 22.29 -4.41
N LEU A 209 -0.83 23.58 -4.56
CA LEU A 209 -1.80 24.67 -4.54
C LEU A 209 -2.63 24.79 -5.83
N GLU A 210 -2.11 24.36 -6.97
CA GLU A 210 -2.89 24.23 -8.21
C GLU A 210 -4.01 23.19 -8.05
N SER A 211 -3.71 22.09 -7.36
CA SER A 211 -4.69 21.02 -7.06
C SER A 211 -5.64 21.42 -5.92
N ASN A 212 -5.12 22.04 -4.87
CA ASN A 212 -5.90 22.49 -3.71
C ASN A 212 -5.47 23.91 -3.26
N PRO A 213 -6.12 24.96 -3.81
CA PRO A 213 -5.83 26.34 -3.41
C PRO A 213 -6.13 26.65 -1.94
N ALA A 214 -6.92 25.82 -1.25
CA ALA A 214 -7.29 25.99 0.15
C ALA A 214 -6.28 25.35 1.13
N LEU A 215 -5.18 24.77 0.64
CA LEU A 215 -4.13 24.21 1.48
C LEU A 215 -3.27 25.34 2.09
N GLU A 216 -3.76 25.96 3.14
CA GLU A 216 -3.16 27.14 3.78
C GLU A 216 -1.70 26.94 4.15
N GLU A 217 -1.33 25.75 4.64
CA GLU A 217 0.03 25.40 5.04
C GLU A 217 0.99 25.44 3.84
N ALA A 218 0.56 24.96 2.67
CA ALA A 218 1.37 25.04 1.45
C ALA A 218 1.55 26.48 0.99
N GLY A 219 0.51 27.30 1.08
CA GLY A 219 0.57 28.73 0.74
C GLY A 219 1.53 29.52 1.65
N ARG A 220 1.44 29.29 2.98
CA ARG A 220 2.36 29.90 3.95
C ARG A 220 3.79 29.46 3.70
N PHE A 221 4.00 28.18 3.41
CA PHE A 221 5.34 27.65 3.15
C PHE A 221 5.94 28.21 1.87
N LEU A 222 5.15 28.30 0.79
CA LEU A 222 5.58 28.90 -0.48
C LEU A 222 6.01 30.37 -0.31
N ALA A 223 5.19 31.16 0.41
CA ALA A 223 5.51 32.55 0.70
C ALA A 223 6.79 32.70 1.55
N PHE A 224 7.05 31.77 2.46
CA PHE A 224 8.29 31.72 3.23
C PHE A 224 9.52 31.43 2.34
N LEU A 225 9.43 30.45 1.44
CA LEU A 225 10.53 30.14 0.52
C LEU A 225 10.87 31.33 -0.37
N GLN A 226 9.87 31.97 -0.97
CA GLN A 226 10.08 33.11 -1.87
C GLN A 226 10.76 34.30 -1.19
N LYS A 227 10.40 34.57 0.08
CA LYS A 227 11.09 35.61 0.88
C LYS A 227 12.54 35.25 1.15
N THR A 228 12.82 33.98 1.41
CA THR A 228 14.17 33.48 1.69
C THR A 228 15.05 33.54 0.44
N THR A 229 14.53 33.17 -0.73
CA THR A 229 15.25 33.23 -2.02
C THR A 229 15.54 34.67 -2.47
N LEU A 230 14.68 35.63 -2.11
CA LEU A 230 14.86 37.06 -2.41
C LEU A 230 15.88 37.77 -1.50
N GLN A 231 16.26 37.15 -0.37
CA GLN A 231 17.30 37.65 0.52
C GLN A 231 18.54 36.74 0.39
N PRO A 232 19.45 36.99 -0.56
CA PRO A 232 20.70 36.24 -0.59
C PRO A 232 21.41 36.43 0.74
N GLN A 233 21.96 35.35 1.30
CA GLN A 233 22.76 35.38 2.53
C GLN A 233 23.83 36.48 2.40
N ALA A 234 23.62 37.58 3.12
CA ALA A 234 24.64 38.60 3.31
C ALA A 234 25.67 38.05 4.29
N GLY A 235 26.77 37.54 3.73
CA GLY A 235 28.05 37.36 4.41
C GLY A 235 28.19 36.10 5.26
N ASP A 236 29.06 35.19 4.82
CA ASP A 236 30.08 34.65 5.71
C ASP A 236 31.43 35.09 5.12
N GLU A 237 32.03 36.12 5.73
CA GLU A 237 33.44 36.54 5.57
C GLU A 237 34.36 35.63 6.41
#